data_AF-A0A9X2WG79-F1
#
_entry.id   AF-A0A9X2WG79-F1
#
_cell.length_a   1.000
_cell.length_b   1.000
_cell.length_c   1.000
_cell.angle_alpha   90.00
_cell.angle_beta   90.00
_cell.angle_gamma   90.00
#
_symmetry.space_group_name_H-M   'P 1'
#
loop_
_entity.id
_entity.type
_entity.pdbx_description
1 polymer ?
#
loop_
_entity_poly.entity_id
_entity_poly.type
_entity_poly.pdbx_seq_one_letter_code
_entity_poly.pdbx_strand_id
1 'polypeptide(L)'
;MLFRKAQVITLVIALNGCASIPPEAPELSSELGRRISAIEESNVVLLHRFFDQKRKAVDKFVEDEWVPEFADQFFSDTKMVTAWNTIVSENNKADRLRFITMAGPKLQKRINQKRLELIKPLDELERRIEASIRGEYTQVKAMNNSITSFLLSASKVAEARNRYLEMAGVQDEKIGQLIDKTDDAVSDLLGQAINVRDKAGRAEEFLNKVREIRDSI
;
A
#
# COMPACT_ATOMS: atom_id res chain seq x y z
N MET A 1 45.11 29.10 -30.55
CA MET A 1 45.47 28.02 -29.59
C MET A 1 44.80 28.16 -28.21
N LEU A 2 44.55 29.38 -27.70
CA LEU A 2 43.88 29.61 -26.41
C LEU A 2 42.44 29.07 -26.33
N PHE A 3 41.64 29.20 -27.40
CA PHE A 3 40.26 28.68 -27.45
C PHE A 3 40.15 27.15 -27.35
N ARG A 4 41.14 26.42 -27.90
CA ARG A 4 41.18 24.95 -27.86
C ARG A 4 41.59 24.41 -26.49
N LYS A 5 42.40 25.17 -25.73
CA LYS A 5 42.74 24.87 -24.33
C LYS A 5 41.57 25.17 -23.39
N ALA A 6 40.81 26.24 -23.64
CA ALA A 6 39.61 26.57 -22.86
C ALA A 6 38.52 25.50 -22.99
N GLN A 7 38.28 24.95 -24.18
CA GLN A 7 37.31 23.85 -24.38
C GLN A 7 37.71 22.55 -23.65
N VAL A 8 39.00 22.24 -23.55
CA VAL A 8 39.49 21.06 -22.82
C VAL A 8 39.30 21.24 -21.30
N ILE A 9 39.51 22.45 -20.78
CA ILE A 9 39.34 22.76 -19.35
C ILE A 9 37.87 22.68 -18.93
N THR A 10 36.93 23.16 -19.76
CA THR A 10 35.48 23.05 -19.49
C THR A 10 35.00 21.59 -19.49
N LEU A 11 35.56 20.73 -20.34
CA LEU A 11 35.21 19.30 -20.40
C LEU A 11 35.70 18.51 -19.16
N VAL A 12 36.85 18.89 -18.60
CA VAL A 12 37.41 18.27 -17.38
C VAL A 12 36.63 18.66 -16.12
N ILE A 13 36.12 19.89 -16.05
CA ILE A 13 35.30 20.35 -14.91
C ILE A 13 33.93 19.66 -14.91
N ALA A 14 33.35 19.37 -16.08
CA ALA A 14 32.07 18.65 -16.19
C ALA A 14 32.13 17.18 -15.73
N LEU A 15 33.31 16.55 -15.75
CA LEU A 15 33.50 15.16 -15.32
C LEU A 15 33.61 14.99 -13.79
N ASN A 16 33.74 16.09 -13.03
CA ASN A 16 33.85 16.06 -11.57
C ASN A 16 32.50 16.23 -10.85
N GLY A 17 31.38 16.19 -11.59
CA GLY A 17 30.01 16.31 -11.06
C GLY A 17 29.44 15.03 -10.45
N CYS A 18 30.24 13.99 -10.20
CA CYS A 18 29.79 12.78 -9.50
C CYS A 18 29.64 13.08 -8.01
N ALA A 19 28.48 13.59 -7.60
CA ALA A 19 28.13 13.69 -6.20
C ALA A 19 28.26 12.30 -5.55
N SER A 20 29.22 12.17 -4.63
CA SER A 20 29.39 10.95 -3.84
C SER A 20 28.12 10.73 -3.01
N ILE A 21 27.48 9.57 -3.15
CA ILE A 21 26.33 9.23 -2.34
C ILE A 21 26.81 9.02 -0.90
N PRO A 22 26.27 9.78 0.08
CA PRO A 22 26.68 9.66 1.47
C PRO A 22 26.25 8.30 2.05
N PRO A 23 27.06 7.69 2.94
CA PRO A 23 26.78 6.38 3.50
C PRO A 23 25.51 6.33 4.37
N GLU A 24 24.99 7.49 4.81
CA GLU A 24 23.74 7.62 5.57
C GLU A 24 22.48 7.56 4.69
N ALA A 25 22.62 7.71 3.36
CA ALA A 25 21.47 7.74 2.45
C ALA A 25 20.58 6.48 2.52
N PRO A 26 21.13 5.24 2.61
CA PRO A 26 20.33 4.04 2.83
C PRO A 26 19.52 4.06 4.13
N GLU A 27 20.09 4.60 5.22
CA GLU A 27 19.42 4.67 6.51
C GLU A 27 18.24 5.64 6.47
N LEU A 28 18.44 6.82 5.87
CA LEU A 28 17.36 7.79 5.65
C LEU A 28 16.22 7.21 4.80
N SER A 29 16.56 6.44 3.76
CA SER A 29 15.57 5.77 2.90
C SER A 29 14.80 4.68 3.65
N SER A 30 15.44 3.96 4.57
CA SER A 30 14.78 3.00 5.46
C SER A 30 13.81 3.68 6.44
N GLU A 31 14.23 4.81 7.03
CA GLU A 31 13.37 5.64 7.88
C GLU A 31 12.18 6.22 7.11
N LEU A 32 12.37 6.63 5.86
CA LEU A 32 11.27 7.05 4.98
C LEU A 32 10.24 5.93 4.80
N GLY A 33 10.68 4.69 4.60
CA GLY A 33 9.79 3.52 4.52
C GLY A 33 8.95 3.30 5.78
N ARG A 34 9.53 3.50 6.97
CA ARG A 34 8.80 3.46 8.25
C ARG A 34 7.75 4.57 8.34
N ARG A 35 8.10 5.78 7.91
CA ARG A 35 7.17 6.93 7.88
C ARG A 35 6.02 6.73 6.90
N ILE A 36 6.29 6.22 5.70
CA ILE A 36 5.25 5.84 4.72
C ILE A 36 4.23 4.90 5.37
N SER A 37 4.71 3.90 6.12
CA SER A 37 3.83 2.93 6.79
C SER A 37 3.00 3.57 7.91
N ALA A 38 3.57 4.51 8.67
CA ALA A 38 2.83 5.24 9.70
C ALA A 38 1.74 6.16 9.11
N ILE A 39 2.01 6.78 7.95
CA ILE A 39 1.02 7.62 7.25
C ILE A 39 -0.09 6.74 6.65
N GLU A 40 0.24 5.58 6.07
CA GLU A 40 -0.75 4.58 5.63
C GLU A 40 -1.76 4.29 6.75
N GLU A 41 -1.25 3.89 7.93
CA GLU A 41 -2.09 3.56 9.07
C GLU A 41 -2.94 4.76 9.52
N SER A 42 -2.35 5.95 9.59
CA SER A 42 -3.07 7.18 9.95
C SER A 42 -4.22 7.48 8.99
N ASN A 43 -4.01 7.29 7.69
CA ASN A 43 -5.04 7.50 6.67
C ASN A 43 -6.15 6.46 6.76
N VAL A 44 -5.81 5.20 7.01
CA VAL A 44 -6.79 4.13 7.23
C VAL A 44 -7.63 4.40 8.48
N VAL A 45 -7.01 4.80 9.59
CA VAL A 45 -7.72 5.17 10.82
C VAL A 45 -8.67 6.35 10.57
N LEU A 46 -8.21 7.39 9.87
CA LEU A 46 -9.05 8.54 9.53
C LEU A 46 -10.26 8.14 8.68
N LEU A 47 -10.05 7.27 7.69
CA LEU A 47 -11.12 6.71 6.85
C LEU A 47 -12.17 6.02 7.72
N HIS A 48 -11.75 5.13 8.62
CA HIS A 48 -12.68 4.43 9.52
C HIS A 48 -13.46 5.38 10.42
N ARG A 49 -12.78 6.36 11.01
CA ARG A 49 -13.45 7.38 11.86
C ARG A 49 -14.48 8.19 11.07
N PHE A 50 -14.17 8.55 9.83
CA PHE A 50 -15.09 9.25 8.96
C PHE A 50 -16.34 8.41 8.67
N PHE A 51 -16.18 7.15 8.28
CA PHE A 51 -17.31 6.27 7.96
C PHE A 51 -18.14 5.90 9.19
N ASP A 52 -17.52 5.71 10.35
CA ASP A 52 -18.22 5.54 11.63
C ASP A 52 -19.13 6.72 11.94
N GLN A 53 -18.66 7.95 11.71
CA GLN A 53 -19.49 9.14 11.88
C GLN A 53 -20.68 9.16 10.90
N LYS A 54 -20.49 8.68 9.67
CA LYS A 54 -21.58 8.57 8.69
C LYS A 54 -22.60 7.51 9.07
N ARG A 55 -22.18 6.35 9.57
CA ARG A 55 -23.08 5.32 10.10
C ARG A 55 -23.92 5.85 11.26
N LYS A 56 -23.31 6.56 12.20
CA LYS A 56 -24.04 7.22 13.31
C LYS A 56 -25.06 8.24 12.80
N ALA A 57 -24.75 8.98 11.75
CA ALA A 57 -25.70 9.91 11.14
C ALA A 57 -26.87 9.17 10.47
N VAL A 58 -26.63 8.04 9.82
CA VAL A 58 -27.68 7.16 9.29
C VAL A 58 -28.55 6.61 10.41
N ASP A 59 -27.95 6.14 11.51
CA ASP A 59 -28.71 5.64 12.66
C ASP A 59 -29.63 6.73 13.23
N LYS A 60 -29.10 7.94 13.39
CA LYS A 60 -29.87 9.11 13.84
C LYS A 60 -31.01 9.45 12.89
N PHE A 61 -30.76 9.48 11.58
CA PHE A 61 -31.80 9.70 10.58
C PHE A 61 -32.89 8.62 10.65
N VAL A 62 -32.50 7.35 10.79
CA VAL A 62 -33.48 6.26 10.88
C VAL A 62 -34.33 6.41 12.13
N GLU A 63 -33.73 6.73 13.27
CA GLU A 63 -34.42 6.85 14.56
C GLU A 63 -35.28 8.10 14.67
N ASP A 64 -34.74 9.27 14.31
CA ASP A 64 -35.36 10.56 14.60
C ASP A 64 -36.31 11.04 13.48
N GLU A 65 -36.14 10.54 12.25
CA GLU A 65 -36.91 11.01 11.09
C GLU A 65 -37.69 9.87 10.43
N TRP A 66 -37.02 8.79 10.05
CA TRP A 66 -37.65 7.73 9.28
C TRP A 66 -38.61 6.87 10.12
N VAL A 67 -38.27 6.53 11.36
CA VAL A 67 -39.13 5.73 12.26
C VAL A 67 -40.44 6.45 12.57
N PRO A 68 -40.47 7.76 12.91
CA PRO A 68 -41.71 8.50 13.09
C PRO A 68 -42.62 8.47 11.86
N GLU A 69 -42.07 8.75 10.67
CA GLU A 69 -42.82 8.72 9.41
C GLU A 69 -43.35 7.32 9.11
N PHE A 70 -42.51 6.29 9.30
CA PHE A 70 -42.93 4.90 9.13
C PHE A 70 -44.03 4.49 10.11
N ALA A 71 -43.96 4.96 11.37
CA ALA A 71 -44.98 4.70 12.37
C ALA A 71 -46.31 5.37 11.99
N ASP A 72 -46.28 6.62 11.54
CA ASP A 72 -47.48 7.33 11.07
C ASP A 72 -48.14 6.60 9.90
N GLN A 73 -47.36 6.17 8.91
CA GLN A 73 -47.84 5.36 7.79
C GLN A 73 -48.43 4.01 8.25
N PHE A 74 -47.77 3.33 9.18
CA PHE A 74 -48.24 2.05 9.71
C PHE A 74 -49.57 2.19 10.46
N PHE A 75 -49.73 3.27 11.24
CA PHE A 75 -50.96 3.57 11.97
C PHE A 75 -52.00 4.35 11.15
N SER A 76 -51.72 4.68 9.89
CA SER A 76 -52.69 5.27 8.95
C SER A 76 -53.43 4.22 8.11
N ASP A 77 -52.95 2.97 8.08
CA ASP A 77 -53.65 1.87 7.41
C ASP A 77 -55.02 1.61 8.10
N THR A 78 -56.09 1.59 7.31
CA THR A 78 -57.46 1.52 7.83
C THR A 78 -57.72 0.28 8.70
N LYS A 79 -57.10 -0.87 8.37
CA LYS A 79 -57.25 -2.08 9.19
C LYS A 79 -56.49 -1.94 10.50
N MET A 80 -55.30 -1.33 10.45
CA MET A 80 -54.50 -1.05 11.63
C MET A 80 -55.15 -0.04 12.57
N VAL A 81 -55.68 1.08 12.03
CA VAL A 81 -56.46 2.07 12.79
C VAL A 81 -57.62 1.41 13.51
N THR A 82 -58.40 0.62 12.79
CA THR A 82 -59.59 -0.04 13.34
C THR A 82 -59.20 -1.00 14.46
N ALA A 83 -58.23 -1.89 14.20
CA ALA A 83 -57.76 -2.86 15.18
C ALA A 83 -57.18 -2.17 16.43
N TRP A 84 -56.35 -1.14 16.23
CA TRP A 84 -55.73 -0.40 17.33
C TRP A 84 -56.78 0.34 18.18
N ASN A 85 -57.73 1.03 17.55
CA ASN A 85 -58.82 1.72 18.25
C ASN A 85 -59.69 0.76 19.05
N THR A 86 -60.00 -0.43 18.53
CA THR A 86 -60.71 -1.47 19.28
C THR A 86 -59.90 -1.92 20.50
N ILE A 87 -58.63 -2.28 20.31
CA ILE A 87 -57.74 -2.74 21.39
C ILE A 87 -57.62 -1.69 22.50
N VAL A 88 -57.49 -0.42 22.15
CA VAL A 88 -57.38 0.69 23.11
C VAL A 88 -58.70 0.93 23.83
N SER A 89 -59.83 0.95 23.10
CA SER A 89 -61.15 1.24 23.67
C SER A 89 -61.64 0.16 24.63
N GLU A 90 -61.39 -1.11 24.31
CA GLU A 90 -61.75 -2.25 25.16
C GLU A 90 -60.84 -2.36 26.41
N ASN A 91 -59.68 -1.67 26.39
CA ASN A 91 -58.70 -1.63 27.48
C ASN A 91 -58.25 -3.03 27.97
N ASN A 92 -58.37 -4.05 27.13
CA ASN A 92 -58.00 -5.41 27.47
C ASN A 92 -56.46 -5.55 27.52
N LYS A 93 -55.93 -6.04 28.64
CA LYS A 93 -54.48 -6.24 28.83
C LYS A 93 -53.92 -7.32 27.90
N ALA A 94 -54.63 -8.43 27.72
CA ALA A 94 -54.19 -9.54 26.90
C ALA A 94 -54.10 -9.14 25.42
N ASP A 95 -55.07 -8.38 24.91
CA ASP A 95 -55.08 -7.94 23.51
C ASP A 95 -53.99 -6.92 23.21
N ARG A 96 -53.73 -5.97 24.13
CA ARG A 96 -52.58 -5.06 24.04
C ARG A 96 -51.26 -5.81 24.00
N LEU A 97 -51.07 -6.80 24.88
CA LEU A 97 -49.86 -7.63 24.89
C LEU A 97 -49.72 -8.44 23.60
N ARG A 98 -50.80 -9.04 23.12
CA ARG A 98 -50.82 -9.82 21.87
C ARG A 98 -50.47 -8.93 20.67
N PHE A 99 -50.98 -7.72 20.62
CA PHE A 99 -50.65 -6.77 19.56
C PHE A 99 -49.15 -6.42 19.57
N ILE A 100 -48.60 -6.01 20.71
CA ILE A 100 -47.18 -5.62 20.83
C ILE A 100 -46.27 -6.81 20.46
N THR A 101 -46.59 -8.01 20.95
CA THR A 101 -45.78 -9.22 20.67
C THR A 101 -45.88 -9.69 19.22
N MET A 102 -46.97 -9.40 18.51
CA MET A 102 -47.11 -9.70 17.08
C MET A 102 -46.54 -8.61 16.16
N ALA A 103 -46.80 -7.34 16.46
CA ALA A 103 -46.41 -6.21 15.62
C ALA A 103 -44.96 -5.80 15.88
N GLY A 104 -44.53 -5.76 17.14
CA GLY A 104 -43.19 -5.31 17.55
C GLY A 104 -42.05 -5.96 16.77
N PRO A 105 -41.97 -7.31 16.68
CA PRO A 105 -40.94 -7.98 15.90
C PRO A 105 -40.97 -7.64 14.40
N LYS A 106 -42.15 -7.44 13.82
CA LYS A 106 -42.30 -7.08 12.40
C LYS A 106 -41.83 -5.65 12.13
N LEU A 107 -42.21 -4.71 13.00
CA LEU A 107 -41.77 -3.32 12.94
C LEU A 107 -40.25 -3.25 13.11
N GLN A 108 -39.70 -3.92 14.14
CA GLN A 108 -38.27 -3.97 14.37
C GLN A 108 -37.50 -4.55 13.17
N LYS A 109 -38.02 -5.62 12.57
CA LYS A 109 -37.42 -6.20 11.36
C LYS A 109 -37.37 -5.18 10.22
N ARG A 110 -38.44 -4.41 10.00
CA ARG A 110 -38.49 -3.39 8.95
C ARG A 110 -37.52 -2.24 9.23
N ILE A 111 -37.43 -1.77 10.47
CA ILE A 111 -36.47 -0.75 10.91
C ILE A 111 -35.03 -1.24 10.66
N ASN A 112 -34.69 -2.46 11.10
CA ASN A 112 -33.37 -3.04 10.90
C ASN A 112 -33.03 -3.24 9.42
N GLN A 113 -34.01 -3.64 8.60
CA GLN A 113 -33.84 -3.72 7.14
C GLN A 113 -33.51 -2.35 6.55
N LYS A 114 -34.19 -1.29 6.99
CA LYS A 114 -33.91 0.07 6.51
C LYS A 114 -32.52 0.55 6.94
N ARG A 115 -32.09 0.26 8.17
CA ARG A 115 -30.71 0.53 8.62
C ARG A 115 -29.69 -0.15 7.72
N LEU A 116 -29.84 -1.47 7.48
CA LEU A 116 -28.94 -2.24 6.63
C LEU A 116 -28.92 -1.73 5.18
N GLU A 117 -30.09 -1.37 4.63
CA GLU A 117 -30.22 -0.79 3.29
C GLU A 117 -29.37 0.48 3.13
N LEU A 118 -29.35 1.34 4.15
CA LEU A 118 -28.63 2.62 4.13
C LEU A 118 -27.15 2.50 4.53
N ILE A 119 -26.79 1.55 5.40
CA ILE A 119 -25.40 1.33 5.84
C ILE A 119 -24.59 0.56 4.81
N LYS A 120 -25.17 -0.43 4.14
CA LYS A 120 -24.44 -1.31 3.21
C LYS A 120 -23.66 -0.55 2.12
N PRO A 121 -24.21 0.49 1.46
CA PRO A 121 -23.45 1.28 0.48
C PRO A 121 -22.26 2.03 1.10
N LEU A 122 -22.36 2.44 2.37
CA LEU A 122 -21.25 3.07 3.09
C LEU A 122 -20.13 2.06 3.34
N ASP A 123 -20.46 0.84 3.76
CA ASP A 123 -19.48 -0.24 3.97
C ASP A 123 -18.76 -0.61 2.66
N GLU A 124 -19.52 -0.70 1.56
CA GLU A 124 -18.94 -0.99 0.24
C GLU A 124 -18.00 0.13 -0.23
N LEU A 125 -18.36 1.39 0.02
CA LEU A 125 -17.54 2.54 -0.34
C LEU A 125 -16.27 2.62 0.51
N GLU A 126 -16.39 2.43 1.83
CA GLU A 126 -15.24 2.40 2.74
C GLU A 126 -14.22 1.35 2.30
N ARG A 127 -14.67 0.11 2.03
CA ARG A 127 -13.80 -0.98 1.58
C ARG A 127 -13.09 -0.66 0.28
N ARG A 128 -13.77 -0.01 -0.68
CA ARG A 128 -13.16 0.41 -1.95
C ARG A 128 -12.09 1.48 -1.75
N ILE A 129 -12.37 2.47 -0.91
CA ILE A 129 -11.41 3.54 -0.61
C ILE A 129 -10.21 2.98 0.16
N GLU A 130 -10.42 2.13 1.15
CA GLU A 130 -9.34 1.48 1.90
C GLU A 130 -8.44 0.66 0.98
N ALA A 131 -9.03 -0.15 0.08
CA ALA A 131 -8.27 -0.92 -0.89
C ALA A 131 -7.43 -0.02 -1.82
N SER A 132 -7.98 1.11 -2.25
CA SER A 132 -7.25 2.09 -3.05
C SER A 132 -6.09 2.72 -2.26
N ILE A 133 -6.32 3.16 -1.02
CA ILE A 133 -5.28 3.71 -0.15
C ILE A 133 -4.13 2.71 0.03
N ARG A 134 -4.45 1.47 0.42
CA ARG A 134 -3.44 0.43 0.64
C ARG A 134 -2.70 0.06 -0.65
N GLY A 135 -3.39 0.08 -1.79
CA GLY A 135 -2.79 -0.12 -3.11
C GLY A 135 -1.72 0.91 -3.43
N GLU A 136 -2.02 2.20 -3.24
CA GLU A 136 -1.07 3.30 -3.44
C GLU A 136 0.14 3.19 -2.49
N TYR A 137 -0.09 2.93 -1.21
CA TYR A 137 0.99 2.77 -0.23
C TYR A 137 1.88 1.55 -0.52
N THR A 138 1.30 0.47 -1.04
CA THR A 138 2.07 -0.71 -1.46
C THR A 138 3.03 -0.36 -2.59
N GLN A 139 2.58 0.41 -3.59
CA GLN A 139 3.42 0.88 -4.68
C GLN A 139 4.55 1.80 -4.18
N VAL A 140 4.21 2.76 -3.32
CA VAL A 140 5.20 3.70 -2.74
C VAL A 140 6.24 2.96 -1.90
N LYS A 141 5.85 1.97 -1.09
CA LYS A 141 6.79 1.12 -0.34
C LYS A 141 7.71 0.32 -1.27
N ALA A 142 7.18 -0.24 -2.36
CA ALA A 142 8.00 -0.95 -3.35
C ALA A 142 9.03 -0.04 -4.05
N MET A 143 8.63 1.20 -4.38
CA MET A 143 9.53 2.23 -4.90
C MET A 143 10.63 2.57 -3.87
N ASN A 144 10.25 2.81 -2.61
CA ASN A 144 11.20 3.11 -1.53
C ASN A 144 12.20 1.97 -1.30
N ASN A 145 11.74 0.71 -1.36
CA ASN A 145 12.62 -0.45 -1.23
C ASN A 145 13.62 -0.54 -2.38
N SER A 146 13.18 -0.26 -3.62
CA SER A 146 14.08 -0.18 -4.78
C SER A 146 15.13 0.94 -4.62
N ILE A 147 14.71 2.13 -4.19
CA ILE A 147 15.62 3.25 -3.89
C ILE A 147 16.62 2.86 -2.81
N THR A 148 16.16 2.27 -1.71
CA THR A 148 17.01 1.82 -0.60
C THR A 148 18.06 0.82 -1.10
N SER A 149 17.68 -0.15 -1.95
CA SER A 149 18.60 -1.10 -2.55
C SER A 149 19.67 -0.45 -3.45
N PHE A 150 19.26 0.55 -4.26
CA PHE A 150 20.20 1.31 -5.08
C PHE A 150 21.17 2.14 -4.23
N LEU A 151 20.67 2.79 -3.18
CA LEU A 151 21.51 3.55 -2.25
C LEU A 151 22.48 2.65 -1.50
N LEU A 152 22.04 1.48 -1.03
CA LEU A 152 22.92 0.49 -0.39
C LEU A 152 24.04 0.03 -1.34
N SER A 153 23.69 -0.26 -2.59
CA SER A 153 24.65 -0.70 -3.60
C SER A 153 25.67 0.40 -3.91
N ALA A 154 25.20 1.64 -4.09
CA ALA A 154 26.06 2.78 -4.37
C ALA A 154 26.96 3.16 -3.18
N SER A 155 26.42 3.14 -1.95
CA SER A 155 27.18 3.37 -0.71
C SER A 155 28.32 2.38 -0.57
N LYS A 156 28.06 1.08 -0.77
CA LYS A 156 29.10 0.04 -0.70
C LYS A 156 30.20 0.22 -1.74
N VAL A 157 29.84 0.62 -2.96
CA VAL A 157 30.82 0.92 -4.03
C VAL A 157 31.65 2.15 -3.67
N ALA A 158 31.03 3.20 -3.13
CA ALA A 158 31.73 4.41 -2.68
C ALA A 158 32.67 4.13 -1.51
N GLU A 159 32.24 3.35 -0.51
CA GLU A 159 33.07 2.89 0.61
C GLU A 159 34.24 2.03 0.14
N ALA A 160 34.00 1.08 -0.77
CA ALA A 160 35.06 0.26 -1.35
C ALA A 160 36.09 1.13 -2.09
N ARG A 161 35.64 2.08 -2.91
CA ARG A 161 36.50 3.04 -3.62
C ARG A 161 37.32 3.88 -2.65
N ASN A 162 36.71 4.44 -1.60
CA ASN A 162 37.42 5.23 -0.59
C ASN A 162 38.47 4.38 0.13
N ARG A 163 38.14 3.13 0.46
CA ARG A 163 39.09 2.19 1.06
C ARG A 163 40.29 1.90 0.15
N TYR A 164 40.08 1.74 -1.16
CA TYR A 164 41.17 1.59 -2.12
C TYR A 164 42.00 2.86 -2.29
N LEU A 165 41.38 4.04 -2.24
CA LEU A 165 42.07 5.33 -2.29
C LEU A 165 42.90 5.60 -1.02
N GLU A 166 42.42 5.15 0.15
CA GLU A 166 43.19 5.13 1.40
C GLU A 166 44.35 4.12 1.36
N MET A 167 44.12 2.92 0.80
CA MET A 167 45.20 1.94 0.54
C MET A 167 46.25 2.47 -0.45
N ALA A 168 45.83 3.24 -1.46
CA ALA A 168 46.73 3.87 -2.43
C ALA A 168 47.57 5.03 -1.84
N GLY A 169 47.37 5.35 -0.56
CA GLY A 169 48.14 6.33 0.21
C GLY A 169 49.36 5.78 0.98
N VAL A 170 49.78 4.52 0.80
CA VAL A 170 50.99 3.97 1.46
C VAL A 170 51.76 3.00 0.54
N GLN A 171 53.08 3.24 0.46
CA GLN A 171 54.10 2.43 -0.21
C GLN A 171 54.35 1.11 0.56
N ASP A 172 54.17 -0.05 -0.06
CA ASP A 172 55.10 -1.17 0.16
C ASP A 172 54.99 -2.23 -0.96
N GLU A 173 56.12 -2.51 -1.60
CA GLU A 173 56.30 -3.33 -2.80
C GLU A 173 56.04 -4.83 -2.57
N LYS A 174 55.72 -5.22 -1.33
CA LYS A 174 55.35 -6.59 -0.93
C LYS A 174 53.85 -6.90 -1.04
N ILE A 175 52.98 -5.90 -1.05
CA ILE A 175 51.52 -6.13 -1.07
C ILE A 175 51.02 -6.43 -2.49
N GLY A 176 51.65 -5.86 -3.53
CA GLY A 176 51.31 -6.17 -4.93
C GLY A 176 51.47 -7.66 -5.27
N GLN A 177 52.54 -8.29 -4.79
CA GLN A 177 52.80 -9.71 -5.01
C GLN A 177 51.82 -10.66 -4.30
N LEU A 178 51.14 -10.18 -3.25
CA LEU A 178 50.12 -10.94 -2.53
C LEU A 178 48.75 -10.81 -3.19
N ILE A 179 48.45 -9.65 -3.78
CA ILE A 179 47.23 -9.43 -4.56
C ILE A 179 47.27 -10.23 -5.86
N ASP A 180 48.39 -10.20 -6.60
CA ASP A 180 48.54 -10.96 -7.85
C ASP A 180 48.39 -12.47 -7.63
N LYS A 181 48.96 -13.02 -6.54
CA LYS A 181 48.79 -14.43 -6.16
C LYS A 181 47.36 -14.79 -5.73
N THR A 182 46.61 -13.82 -5.24
CA THR A 182 45.22 -14.03 -4.83
C THR A 182 44.30 -14.01 -6.04
N ASP A 183 44.55 -13.12 -7.00
CA ASP A 183 43.84 -13.10 -8.28
C ASP A 183 44.15 -14.37 -9.10
N ASP A 184 45.40 -14.85 -9.14
CA ASP A 184 45.76 -16.12 -9.78
C ASP A 184 45.01 -17.31 -9.16
N ALA A 185 44.88 -17.36 -7.83
CA ALA A 185 44.16 -18.42 -7.12
C ALA A 185 42.64 -18.38 -7.38
N VAL A 186 42.06 -17.18 -7.54
CA VAL A 186 40.65 -17.00 -7.90
C VAL A 186 40.42 -17.32 -9.37
N SER A 187 41.35 -16.97 -10.25
CA SER A 187 41.34 -17.35 -11.67
C SER A 187 41.50 -18.85 -11.89
N ASP A 188 42.30 -19.54 -11.09
CA ASP A 188 42.40 -21.01 -11.10
C ASP A 188 41.12 -21.69 -10.58
N LEU A 189 40.49 -21.11 -9.55
CA LEU A 189 39.20 -21.57 -9.03
C LEU A 189 38.07 -21.40 -10.07
N LEU A 190 38.12 -20.32 -10.86
CA LEU A 190 37.19 -20.06 -11.96
C LEU A 190 37.58 -20.81 -13.25
N GLY A 191 38.82 -21.28 -13.36
CA GLY A 191 39.39 -21.96 -14.53
C GLY A 191 39.24 -23.48 -14.58
N GLN A 192 38.83 -24.14 -13.48
CA GLN A 192 38.68 -25.60 -13.41
C GLN A 192 37.24 -26.12 -13.14
N ALA A 193 36.23 -25.42 -13.65
CA ALA A 193 34.84 -25.90 -13.65
C ALA A 193 34.19 -25.90 -15.06
N ILE A 194 34.57 -26.92 -15.84
CA ILE A 194 33.68 -27.74 -16.70
C ILE A 194 32.85 -27.03 -17.79
N ASN A 195 33.31 -27.24 -19.03
CA ASN A 195 32.57 -27.40 -20.29
C ASN A 195 31.03 -27.26 -20.32
N VAL A 196 30.59 -26.22 -21.04
CA VAL A 196 29.60 -26.19 -22.12
C VAL A 196 28.66 -27.40 -22.27
N ARG A 197 27.44 -27.28 -21.73
CA ARG A 197 26.21 -27.58 -22.48
C ARG A 197 25.02 -26.83 -21.86
N ASP A 198 24.35 -26.05 -22.70
CA ASP A 198 22.95 -25.61 -22.55
C ASP A 198 22.62 -24.31 -21.77
N LYS A 199 23.14 -23.17 -22.26
CA LYS A 199 22.61 -21.83 -21.93
C LYS A 199 22.28 -20.96 -23.15
N ALA A 200 22.00 -21.57 -24.30
CA ALA A 200 21.36 -20.87 -25.42
C ALA A 200 19.81 -21.01 -25.36
N GLY A 201 19.28 -22.16 -24.93
CA GLY A 201 17.83 -22.41 -24.91
C GLY A 201 17.01 -21.58 -23.92
N ARG A 202 17.58 -21.18 -22.78
CA ARG A 202 16.82 -20.47 -21.73
C ARG A 202 16.59 -18.98 -22.00
N ALA A 203 17.45 -18.35 -22.80
CA ALA A 203 17.26 -16.97 -23.20
C ALA A 203 16.17 -16.86 -24.28
N GLU A 204 16.11 -17.81 -25.21
CA GLU A 204 15.05 -17.89 -26.22
C GLU A 204 13.68 -18.26 -25.63
N GLU A 205 13.63 -19.17 -24.65
CA GLU A 205 12.38 -19.54 -23.99
C GLU A 205 11.78 -18.38 -23.17
N PHE A 206 12.63 -17.58 -22.54
CA PHE A 206 12.21 -16.36 -21.83
C PHE A 206 11.71 -15.28 -22.81
N LEU A 207 12.43 -15.05 -23.91
CA LEU A 207 12.04 -14.05 -24.91
C LEU A 207 10.75 -14.41 -25.66
N ASN A 208 10.48 -15.70 -25.90
CA ASN A 208 9.23 -16.15 -26.52
C ASN A 208 8.03 -16.02 -25.58
N LYS A 209 8.16 -16.39 -24.29
CA LYS A 209 7.08 -16.21 -23.30
C LYS A 209 6.72 -14.74 -23.08
N VAL A 210 7.70 -13.83 -23.13
CA VAL A 210 7.45 -12.39 -23.01
C VAL A 210 6.75 -11.82 -24.25
N ARG A 211 6.99 -12.37 -25.45
CA ARG A 211 6.30 -11.95 -26.68
C ARG A 211 4.85 -12.45 -26.75
N GLU A 212 4.56 -13.69 -26.34
CA GLU A 212 3.18 -14.21 -26.31
C GLU A 212 2.26 -13.45 -25.34
N ILE A 213 2.79 -12.97 -24.21
CA ILE A 213 2.02 -12.17 -23.24
C ILE A 213 1.72 -10.76 -23.77
N ARG A 214 2.62 -10.19 -24.56
CA ARG A 214 2.40 -8.87 -25.19
C ARG A 214 1.35 -8.94 -26.31
N ASP A 215 1.34 -10.01 -27.09
CA ASP A 215 0.50 -10.12 -28.29
C ASP A 215 -0.90 -10.72 -27.99
N SER A 216 -1.21 -11.00 -26.72
CA SER A 216 -2.52 -11.45 -26.23
C SER A 216 -3.31 -10.38 -25.45
N ILE A 217 -2.84 -9.12 -25.52
CA ILE A 217 -3.54 -7.92 -25.03
C ILE A 217 -3.88 -7.02 -26.22
#